data_AF-A0A933RIQ1-F1
#
_entry.id   AF-A0A933RIQ1-F1
#
_cell.length_a   1.000
_cell.length_b   1.000
_cell.length_c   1.000
_cell.angle_alpha   90.00
_cell.angle_beta   90.00
_cell.angle_gamma   90.00
#
_symmetry.space_group_name_H-M   'P 1'
#
loop_
_entity.id
_entity.type
_entity.pdbx_description
1 polymer ?
#
loop_
_entity_poly.entity_id
_entity_poly.type
_entity_poly.pdbx_seq_one_letter_code
_entity_poly.pdbx_strand_id
1 'polypeptide(L)'
;MRCPRCGAPVGPEQDWCLECGAPARTRLAPTPNWRLPVSLLATIALVAGVALAVAFVEITKDDAPVATATTAAPAPAQPAETAATTAVPAPPALTDTNPAAATTGATPTTSTPSTATNPVATTGVPPVTGP
;
A
#
# COMPACT_ATOMS: atom_id res chain seq x y z
N MET A 1 -13.07 -32.73 -19.57
CA MET A 1 -13.75 -31.74 -20.44
C MET A 1 -12.78 -31.26 -21.52
N ARG A 2 -13.24 -30.64 -22.62
CA ARG A 2 -12.37 -30.13 -23.68
C ARG A 2 -12.41 -28.60 -23.72
N CYS A 3 -11.30 -27.96 -24.06
CA CYS A 3 -11.24 -26.52 -24.25
C CYS A 3 -12.12 -26.10 -25.46
N PRO A 4 -13.03 -25.12 -25.33
CA PRO A 4 -13.87 -24.67 -26.45
C PRO A 4 -13.08 -23.90 -27.52
N ARG A 5 -11.84 -23.47 -27.24
CA ARG A 5 -11.01 -22.72 -28.18
C ARG A 5 -10.12 -23.61 -29.04
N CYS A 6 -9.49 -24.64 -28.46
CA CYS A 6 -8.51 -25.50 -29.17
C CYS A 6 -8.82 -27.01 -29.12
N GLY A 7 -9.86 -27.44 -28.38
CA GLY A 7 -10.25 -28.86 -28.28
C GLY A 7 -9.37 -29.74 -27.39
N ALA A 8 -8.30 -29.21 -26.81
CA ALA A 8 -7.40 -29.92 -25.90
C ALA A 8 -8.12 -30.43 -24.64
N PRO A 9 -7.71 -31.57 -24.06
CA PRO A 9 -8.28 -32.07 -22.81
C PRO A 9 -7.93 -31.14 -21.63
N VAL A 10 -8.95 -30.70 -20.91
CA VAL A 10 -8.81 -29.88 -19.70
C VAL A 10 -9.15 -30.72 -18.48
N GLY A 11 -8.26 -30.67 -17.49
CA GLY A 11 -8.42 -31.37 -16.21
C GLY A 11 -9.54 -30.81 -15.33
N PRO A 12 -9.98 -31.58 -14.31
CA PRO A 12 -11.09 -31.22 -13.45
C PRO A 12 -10.80 -30.06 -12.48
N GLU A 13 -9.55 -29.63 -12.33
CA GLU A 13 -9.13 -28.52 -11.46
C GLU A 13 -8.45 -27.38 -12.26
N GLN A 14 -8.46 -27.46 -13.60
CA GLN A 14 -7.80 -26.47 -14.45
C GLN A 14 -8.74 -25.34 -14.85
N ASP A 15 -8.46 -24.13 -14.34
CA ASP A 15 -9.23 -22.92 -14.67
C ASP A 15 -8.89 -22.35 -16.06
N TRP A 16 -7.70 -22.65 -16.58
CA TRP A 16 -7.24 -22.31 -17.92
C TRP A 16 -6.69 -23.53 -18.66
N CYS A 17 -6.70 -23.50 -19.98
CA CYS A 17 -6.11 -24.52 -20.83
C CYS A 17 -4.60 -24.27 -20.97
N LEU A 18 -3.78 -25.28 -20.67
CA LEU A 18 -2.31 -25.19 -20.72
C LEU A 18 -1.76 -25.17 -22.15
N GLU A 19 -2.56 -25.60 -23.12
CA GLU A 19 -2.17 -25.68 -24.53
C GLU A 19 -2.38 -24.37 -25.27
N CYS A 20 -3.41 -23.59 -24.92
CA CYS A 20 -3.75 -22.35 -25.64
C CYS A 20 -3.96 -21.11 -24.75
N GLY A 21 -3.92 -21.26 -23.43
CA GLY A 21 -4.10 -20.17 -22.47
C GLY A 21 -5.53 -19.65 -22.30
N ALA A 22 -6.51 -20.24 -23.00
CA ALA A 22 -7.90 -19.83 -22.86
C ALA A 22 -8.49 -20.22 -21.51
N PRO A 23 -9.37 -19.40 -20.90
CA PRO A 23 -10.09 -19.80 -19.70
C PRO A 23 -10.98 -21.00 -20.02
N ALA A 24 -10.79 -22.09 -19.30
CA ALA A 24 -11.48 -23.34 -19.58
C ALA A 24 -12.79 -23.48 -18.80
N ARG A 25 -12.94 -22.74 -17.70
CA ARG A 25 -14.07 -22.88 -16.76
C ARG A 25 -14.75 -21.59 -16.35
N THR A 26 -14.25 -20.44 -16.78
CA THR A 26 -14.86 -19.18 -16.35
C THR A 26 -16.16 -18.95 -17.12
N ARG A 27 -17.27 -19.46 -16.56
CA ARG A 27 -18.44 -18.59 -16.48
C ARG A 27 -18.01 -17.45 -15.57
N LEU A 28 -17.42 -16.41 -16.18
CA LEU A 28 -17.29 -15.12 -15.53
C LEU A 28 -18.68 -14.81 -14.97
N ALA A 29 -18.83 -14.78 -13.65
CA ALA A 29 -20.08 -14.33 -13.06
C ALA A 29 -20.42 -12.99 -13.73
N PRO A 30 -21.70 -12.71 -14.03
CA PRO A 30 -22.11 -11.43 -14.60
C PRO A 30 -21.43 -10.33 -13.79
N THR A 31 -20.72 -9.44 -14.48
CA THR A 31 -19.96 -8.38 -13.82
C THR A 31 -20.91 -7.68 -12.85
N PRO A 32 -20.66 -7.74 -11.53
CA PRO A 32 -21.56 -7.15 -10.57
C PRO A 32 -21.72 -5.66 -10.91
N ASN A 33 -22.91 -5.13 -10.72
CA ASN A 33 -23.30 -3.77 -11.07
C ASN A 33 -22.63 -2.75 -10.13
N TRP A 34 -21.30 -2.61 -10.21
CA TRP A 34 -20.46 -1.72 -9.40
C TRP A 34 -20.88 -0.25 -9.40
N ARG A 35 -21.64 0.17 -10.43
CA ARG A 35 -22.19 1.53 -10.48
C ARG A 35 -23.04 1.83 -9.25
N LEU A 36 -23.77 0.84 -8.73
CA LEU A 36 -24.68 1.00 -7.59
C LEU A 36 -23.92 1.28 -6.28
N PRO A 37 -22.97 0.42 -5.80
CA PRO A 37 -22.19 0.72 -4.60
C PRO A 37 -21.32 1.97 -4.76
N VAL A 38 -20.76 2.24 -5.94
CA VAL A 38 -19.97 3.46 -6.18
C VAL A 38 -20.84 4.72 -6.06
N SER A 39 -22.04 4.71 -6.63
CA SER A 39 -22.97 5.84 -6.53
C SER A 39 -23.42 6.09 -5.08
N LEU A 40 -23.63 5.03 -4.30
CA LEU A 40 -23.99 5.14 -2.89
C LEU A 40 -22.85 5.78 -2.09
N LEU A 41 -21.61 5.30 -2.26
CA LEU A 41 -20.44 5.87 -1.61
C LEU A 41 -20.21 7.34 -1.99
N ALA A 42 -20.35 7.68 -3.28
CA ALA A 42 -20.22 9.05 -3.75
C ALA A 42 -21.28 9.96 -3.11
N THR A 43 -22.51 9.48 -2.97
CA THR A 43 -23.61 10.23 -2.34
C THR A 43 -23.33 10.47 -0.85
N ILE A 44 -22.86 9.45 -0.13
CA ILE A 44 -22.49 9.57 1.29
C ILE A 44 -21.35 10.57 1.45
N ALA A 45 -20.30 10.47 0.63
CA ALA A 45 -19.16 11.39 0.67
C ALA A 45 -19.57 12.83 0.36
N LEU A 46 -20.47 13.04 -0.61
CA LEU A 46 -21.01 14.36 -0.93
C LEU A 46 -21.76 14.96 0.27
N VAL A 47 -22.66 14.19 0.89
CA VAL A 47 -23.45 14.65 2.05
C VAL A 47 -22.52 14.98 3.23
N ALA A 48 -21.54 14.13 3.52
CA ALA A 48 -20.55 14.39 4.57
C ALA A 48 -19.73 15.65 4.28
N GLY A 49 -19.29 15.84 3.03
CA GLY A 49 -18.55 17.04 2.61
C GLY A 49 -19.37 18.32 2.77
N VAL A 50 -20.65 18.30 2.41
CA VAL A 50 -21.55 19.44 2.61
C VAL A 50 -21.75 19.75 4.09
N ALA A 51 -21.96 18.73 4.93
CA ALA A 51 -22.11 18.92 6.37
C ALA A 51 -20.86 19.54 7.01
N LEU A 52 -19.67 19.08 6.63
CA LEU A 52 -18.40 19.65 7.10
C LEU A 52 -18.22 21.11 6.65
N ALA A 53 -18.57 21.44 5.41
CA ALA A 53 -18.48 22.82 4.91
C ALA A 53 -19.42 23.77 5.68
N VAL A 54 -20.65 23.33 5.95
CA VAL A 54 -21.61 24.12 6.76
C VAL A 54 -21.09 24.34 8.18
N ALA A 55 -20.60 23.28 8.83
CA ALA A 55 -20.04 23.39 10.18
C ALA A 55 -18.84 24.36 10.23
N PHE A 56 -17.97 24.33 9.23
CA PHE A 56 -16.83 25.25 9.13
C PHE A 56 -17.27 26.71 8.90
N VAL A 57 -18.34 26.93 8.13
CA VAL A 57 -18.89 28.27 7.90
C VAL A 57 -19.58 28.84 9.14
N GLU A 58 -20.14 28.00 10.02
CA GLU A 58 -20.66 28.46 11.30
C GLU A 58 -19.53 28.83 12.27
N ILE A 59 -18.51 27.98 12.42
CA ILE A 59 -17.40 28.27 13.34
C ILE A 59 -16.64 29.55 12.96
N THR A 60 -16.45 29.79 11.65
CA THR A 60 -15.68 30.95 11.18
C THR A 60 -16.45 32.27 11.30
N LYS A 61 -17.79 32.25 11.43
CA LYS A 61 -18.57 33.49 11.61
C LYS A 61 -18.42 34.10 13.01
N ASP A 62 -18.11 33.28 14.02
CA ASP A 62 -18.01 33.71 15.41
C ASP A 62 -16.61 34.25 15.78
N ASP A 63 -15.61 34.07 14.91
CA ASP A 63 -14.28 34.63 15.08
C ASP A 63 -14.25 36.11 14.65
N ALA A 64 -14.45 37.02 15.62
CA ALA A 64 -14.06 38.41 15.43
C ALA A 64 -12.55 38.48 15.15
N PRO A 65 -12.06 39.33 14.22
CA PRO A 65 -10.63 39.49 14.00
C PRO A 65 -10.00 39.91 15.32
N VAL A 66 -9.19 39.00 15.90
CA VAL A 66 -8.43 39.28 17.10
C VAL A 66 -7.51 40.45 16.73
N ALA A 67 -7.82 41.64 17.25
CA ALA A 67 -6.92 42.76 17.16
C ALA A 67 -5.58 42.26 17.72
N THR A 68 -4.56 42.22 16.87
CA THR A 68 -3.19 41.94 17.27
C THR A 68 -2.87 42.87 18.44
N ALA A 69 -2.71 42.28 19.63
CA ALA A 69 -2.43 43.05 20.83
C ALA A 69 -1.19 43.90 20.59
N THR A 70 -1.41 45.22 20.58
CA THR A 70 -0.38 46.24 20.75
C THR A 70 0.54 45.83 21.89
N THR A 71 1.84 45.79 21.59
CA THR A 71 3.01 45.71 22.47
C THR A 71 2.69 45.79 23.97
N ALA A 72 2.89 44.68 24.68
CA ALA A 72 2.91 44.68 26.14
C ALA A 72 4.01 45.62 26.67
N ALA A 73 3.65 46.50 27.60
CA ALA A 73 4.59 47.32 28.36
C ALA A 73 5.58 46.42 29.15
N PRO A 74 6.82 46.87 29.39
CA PRO A 74 7.81 46.07 30.11
C PRO A 74 7.33 45.77 31.54
N ALA A 75 7.35 44.49 31.91
CA ALA A 75 7.06 44.04 33.26
C ALA A 75 8.14 44.53 34.25
N PRO A 76 7.79 44.93 35.48
CA PRO A 76 8.77 45.28 36.51
C PRO A 76 9.61 44.06 36.90
N ALA A 77 10.91 44.27 37.07
CA ALA A 77 11.88 43.23 37.42
C ALA A 77 11.58 42.60 38.79
N GLN A 78 11.43 41.27 38.80
CA GLN A 78 11.28 40.46 40.02
C GLN A 78 12.66 40.23 40.68
N PRO A 79 12.78 40.27 42.02
CA PRO A 79 14.04 39.96 42.71
C PRO A 79 14.48 38.52 42.49
N ALA A 80 15.78 38.30 42.33
CA ALA A 80 16.37 36.99 42.11
C ALA A 80 16.19 36.07 43.33
N GLU A 81 15.52 34.93 43.13
CA GLU A 81 15.54 33.82 44.09
C GLU A 81 16.83 33.01 43.93
N THR A 82 17.58 32.89 45.03
CA THR A 82 18.75 32.02 45.17
C THR A 82 18.31 30.55 45.04
N ALA A 83 18.68 29.90 43.96
CA ALA A 83 18.45 28.46 43.78
C ALA A 83 19.34 27.66 44.74
N ALA A 84 18.74 26.77 45.54
CA ALA A 84 19.45 25.77 46.31
C ALA A 84 19.86 24.61 45.39
N THR A 85 21.17 24.42 45.21
CA THR A 85 21.75 23.29 44.47
C THR A 85 21.47 21.98 45.21
N THR A 86 20.54 21.18 44.69
CA THR A 86 20.35 19.78 45.13
C THR A 86 21.37 18.91 44.40
N ALA A 87 22.25 18.23 45.14
CA ALA A 87 23.19 17.26 44.58
C ALA A 87 22.46 16.01 44.09
N VAL A 88 22.72 15.62 42.83
CA VAL A 88 22.21 14.39 42.21
C VAL A 88 23.15 13.22 42.59
N PRO A 89 22.65 12.10 43.13
CA PRO A 89 23.50 10.95 43.43
C PRO A 89 23.95 10.22 42.15
N ALA A 90 25.19 9.73 42.17
CA ALA A 90 25.84 9.08 41.04
C ALA A 90 25.21 7.70 40.70
N PRO A 91 25.11 7.35 39.41
CA PRO A 91 24.59 6.05 38.99
C PRO A 91 25.57 4.90 39.32
N PRO A 92 25.07 3.69 39.65
CA PRO A 92 25.92 2.53 39.91
C PRO A 92 26.58 2.02 38.62
N ALA A 93 27.81 1.52 38.76
CA ALA A 93 28.60 0.93 37.68
C ALA A 93 27.95 -0.37 37.17
N LEU A 94 27.83 -0.50 35.84
CA LEU A 94 27.39 -1.72 35.18
C LEU A 94 28.59 -2.66 35.01
N THR A 95 28.46 -3.89 35.51
CA THR A 95 29.43 -4.96 35.35
C THR A 95 29.21 -5.66 34.02
N ASP A 96 30.17 -5.56 33.12
CA ASP A 96 30.16 -6.23 31.82
C ASP A 96 30.48 -7.72 32.02
N THR A 97 29.52 -8.61 31.73
CA THR A 97 29.74 -10.06 31.77
C THR A 97 29.52 -10.63 30.36
N ASN A 98 30.60 -10.71 29.61
CA ASN A 98 30.71 -11.43 28.35
C ASN A 98 30.87 -12.94 28.61
N PRO A 99 30.12 -13.80 27.91
CA PRO A 99 30.70 -15.07 27.46
C PRO A 99 30.57 -15.28 25.95
N ALA A 100 31.67 -15.78 25.40
CA ALA A 100 31.95 -16.00 24.00
C ALA A 100 31.18 -17.17 23.33
N ALA A 101 31.03 -17.00 22.01
CA ALA A 101 31.15 -17.99 20.92
C ALA A 101 30.32 -19.28 20.91
N ALA A 102 29.54 -19.46 19.84
CA ALA A 102 29.48 -20.72 19.08
C ALA A 102 29.07 -20.48 17.61
N THR A 103 29.58 -21.37 16.78
CA THR A 103 29.83 -21.28 15.34
C THR A 103 28.71 -21.86 14.45
N THR A 104 28.84 -21.60 13.13
CA THR A 104 28.40 -22.40 11.96
C THR A 104 26.92 -22.43 11.53
N GLY A 105 26.69 -22.16 10.23
CA GLY A 105 25.51 -22.71 9.54
C GLY A 105 25.04 -22.02 8.25
N ALA A 106 25.67 -22.35 7.12
CA ALA A 106 25.14 -22.44 5.74
C ALA A 106 24.55 -21.19 5.01
N THR A 107 25.28 -20.80 3.97
CA THR A 107 24.88 -19.98 2.82
C THR A 107 23.89 -20.73 1.91
N PRO A 108 22.73 -20.17 1.54
CA PRO A 108 21.99 -20.65 0.37
C PRO A 108 22.58 -20.02 -0.90
N THR A 109 23.33 -20.80 -1.68
CA THR A 109 23.63 -20.48 -3.08
C THR A 109 22.40 -20.82 -3.92
N THR A 110 21.70 -19.80 -4.41
CA THR A 110 20.71 -19.97 -5.48
C THR A 110 21.45 -20.12 -6.80
N SER A 111 21.58 -21.36 -7.27
CA SER A 111 22.04 -21.69 -8.62
C SER A 111 20.85 -21.81 -9.59
N THR A 112 21.00 -21.09 -10.69
CA THR A 112 20.16 -20.96 -11.88
C THR A 112 19.92 -22.31 -12.60
N PRO A 113 18.85 -22.43 -13.39
CA PRO A 113 19.03 -23.01 -14.72
C PRO A 113 18.60 -22.02 -15.82
N SER A 114 19.60 -21.62 -16.59
CA SER A 114 19.46 -21.07 -17.93
C SER A 114 18.75 -22.11 -18.80
N THR A 115 17.62 -21.75 -19.42
CA THR A 115 17.04 -22.53 -20.52
C THR A 115 17.17 -21.72 -21.79
N ALA A 116 17.78 -22.38 -22.76
CA ALA A 116 18.41 -21.84 -23.94
C ALA A 116 17.42 -21.24 -24.95
N THR A 117 17.84 -20.13 -25.54
CA THR A 117 17.48 -19.72 -26.89
C THR A 117 17.95 -20.79 -27.87
N ASN A 118 17.05 -21.31 -28.70
CA ASN A 118 17.40 -21.74 -30.04
C ASN A 118 16.46 -21.07 -31.06
N PRO A 119 16.98 -20.48 -32.14
CA PRO A 119 16.22 -20.00 -33.29
C PRO A 119 15.89 -21.17 -34.24
N VAL A 120 15.20 -20.90 -35.37
CA VAL A 120 14.75 -21.81 -36.47
C VAL A 120 13.23 -22.04 -36.42
N ALA A 121 12.43 -21.86 -37.48
CA ALA A 121 12.65 -21.39 -38.84
C ALA A 121 11.34 -20.86 -39.44
N THR A 122 11.52 -19.92 -40.36
CA THR A 122 10.59 -19.50 -41.41
C THR A 122 10.06 -20.72 -42.19
N THR A 123 8.75 -20.84 -42.36
CA THR A 123 8.17 -21.48 -43.55
C THR A 123 6.87 -20.76 -43.90
N GLY A 124 6.81 -20.28 -45.14
CA GLY A 124 5.82 -19.33 -45.62
C GLY A 124 4.38 -19.86 -45.64
N VAL A 125 3.44 -18.93 -45.42
CA VAL A 125 2.04 -19.08 -45.80
C VAL A 125 1.93 -18.62 -47.26
N PRO A 126 1.48 -19.47 -48.21
CA PRO A 126 1.08 -19.00 -49.53
C PRO A 126 -0.28 -18.27 -49.44
N PRO A 127 -0.52 -17.25 -50.27
CA PRO A 127 -1.85 -16.64 -50.36
C PRO A 127 -2.84 -17.66 -50.95
N VAL A 128 -3.91 -17.95 -50.21
CA VAL A 128 -5.11 -18.58 -50.76
C VAL A 128 -5.85 -17.54 -51.60
N THR A 129 -5.88 -17.78 -52.91
CA THR A 129 -6.69 -17.04 -53.88
C THR A 129 -7.75 -17.98 -54.44
N GLY A 130 -9.02 -17.57 -54.31
CA GLY A 130 -10.10 -17.94 -55.22
C GLY A 130 -11.20 -18.87 -54.65
N PRO A 131 -12.35 -18.97 -55.34
CA PRO A 131 -12.84 -18.16 -56.48
C PRO A 131 -13.67 -16.93 -56.08
#